data_AF-A0A1H9GKI0-F1
#
_entry.id   AF-A0A1H9GKI0-F1
#
_cell.length_a   1.000
_cell.length_b   1.000
_cell.length_c   1.000
_cell.angle_alpha   90.00
_cell.angle_beta   90.00
_cell.angle_gamma   90.00
#
_symmetry.space_group_name_H-M   'P 1'
#
loop_
_entity.id
_entity.type
_entity.pdbx_description
1 polymer ?
#
loop_
_entity_poly.entity_id
_entity_poly.type
_entity_poly.pdbx_seq_one_letter_code
_entity_poly.pdbx_strand_id
1 'polypeptide(L)'
;MQIPVEDFFPGELGRIVNDNHHHGRTMSPGYVGRDYQKGGWLLVGNYPAGGTSAYLDQPEETDVHLYGCFNSLRDAKDDAGRFLKFTEMSEYWINIQKSHRIYKNVIRPLLQAGGKADHDIAFINLFPFRCKDNRAPSMAMRRNAWKMVVQQQIDILSPSAIIALGKAAGHVLSDFYSGSASLHTLPRSNGDFYLTEGAKNEINELTKSSAVENISENLLSASHELAKDGDFAQSHAATRQTSISQCINYESLLLKLGFEKPVRGMTLKHCRGIPSMYYNRGPDGKVYFTVRKAQQDMFSMEMWRFVPPRQKKDDAPHLMTVEPLPGQEEKAFKSILDGGVRF
;
A
#
# COMPACT_ATOMS: atom_id res chain seq x y z
N MET A 1 20.08 27.63 8.00
CA MET A 1 19.02 27.99 8.96
C MET A 1 17.81 27.17 8.58
N GLN A 2 17.45 26.16 9.38
CA GLN A 2 16.29 25.32 9.07
C GLN A 2 15.04 26.08 9.49
N ILE A 3 14.16 26.37 8.53
CA ILE A 3 12.87 26.96 8.82
C ILE A 3 12.01 25.85 9.47
N PRO A 4 11.49 26.05 10.69
CA PRO A 4 10.58 25.11 11.33
C PRO A 4 9.43 24.74 10.39
N VAL A 5 9.01 23.47 10.42
CA VAL A 5 7.85 23.01 9.63
C VAL A 5 6.63 23.89 9.90
N GLU A 6 6.56 24.41 11.12
CA GLU A 6 5.49 25.26 11.62
C GLU A 6 5.31 26.58 10.86
N ASP A 7 6.42 27.16 10.42
CA ASP A 7 6.43 28.44 9.72
C ASP A 7 5.91 28.32 8.28
N PHE A 8 5.82 27.10 7.76
CA PHE A 8 5.28 26.81 6.43
C PHE A 8 3.78 26.55 6.40
N PHE A 9 3.13 26.34 7.55
CA PHE A 9 1.74 25.91 7.63
C PHE A 9 0.91 26.82 8.53
N PRO A 10 0.37 27.94 8.01
CA PRO A 10 -0.50 28.80 8.79
C PRO A 10 -1.81 28.06 9.14
N GLY A 11 -1.96 27.67 10.41
CA GLY A 11 -3.09 26.89 10.94
C GLY A 11 -2.63 25.95 12.07
N GLU A 12 -3.55 25.47 12.92
CA GLU A 12 -3.25 24.65 14.11
C GLU A 12 -2.22 23.52 13.85
N LEU A 13 -0.98 23.79 14.23
CA LEU A 13 0.22 22.97 14.03
C LEU A 13 0.14 21.60 14.70
N GLY A 14 -0.78 21.42 15.66
CA GLY A 14 -1.04 20.15 16.34
C GLY A 14 -1.53 19.02 15.43
N ARG A 15 -1.67 19.25 14.13
CA ARG A 15 -2.15 18.28 13.13
C ARG A 15 -1.06 17.50 12.39
N ILE A 16 0.20 17.98 12.39
CA ILE A 16 1.28 17.29 11.65
C ILE A 16 1.65 16.01 12.42
N VAL A 17 2.26 16.10 13.60
CA VAL A 17 2.12 15.08 14.67
C VAL A 17 2.39 15.78 16.02
N ASN A 18 1.72 15.34 17.09
CA ASN A 18 2.02 15.74 18.47
C ASN A 18 2.71 14.57 19.20
N ASP A 19 3.91 14.21 18.74
CA ASP A 19 4.75 13.18 19.37
C ASP A 19 5.97 13.84 20.02
N ASN A 20 6.45 13.25 21.13
CA ASN A 20 7.60 13.77 21.89
C ASN A 20 8.95 13.59 21.17
N HIS A 21 8.96 12.87 20.04
CA HIS A 21 10.15 12.58 19.24
C HIS A 21 10.27 13.51 18.02
N HIS A 22 9.29 14.41 17.85
CA HIS A 22 9.16 15.34 16.74
C HIS A 22 9.18 14.67 15.34
N HIS A 23 8.76 13.40 15.20
CA HIS A 23 8.78 12.69 13.92
C HIS A 23 7.90 13.38 12.86
N GLY A 24 6.78 13.98 13.27
CA GLY A 24 5.97 14.82 12.38
C GLY A 24 6.66 16.10 11.90
N ARG A 25 7.60 16.64 12.68
CA ARG A 25 8.29 17.90 12.37
C ARG A 25 9.60 17.70 11.62
N THR A 26 10.20 16.51 11.74
CA THR A 26 11.37 16.13 10.98
C THR A 26 10.97 15.75 9.56
N MET A 27 11.50 16.49 8.59
CA MET A 27 11.31 16.20 7.18
C MET A 27 11.92 14.84 6.83
N SER A 28 11.17 14.07 6.04
CA SER A 28 11.56 12.80 5.45
C SER A 28 11.91 13.06 3.98
N PRO A 29 13.19 13.40 3.67
CA PRO A 29 13.58 13.96 2.38
C PRO A 29 13.44 12.99 1.20
N GLY A 30 13.24 11.70 1.47
CA GLY A 30 13.46 10.64 0.50
C GLY A 30 14.90 10.13 0.52
N TYR A 31 15.26 9.31 -0.46
CA TYR A 31 16.61 8.81 -0.67
C TYR A 31 17.01 8.90 -2.15
N VAL A 32 18.31 8.90 -2.40
CA VAL A 32 18.89 8.79 -3.73
C VAL A 32 19.82 7.60 -3.73
N GLY A 33 19.59 6.64 -4.62
CA GLY A 33 20.48 5.50 -4.77
C GLY A 33 21.88 5.95 -5.17
N ARG A 34 22.90 5.27 -4.64
CA ARG A 34 24.31 5.62 -4.86
C ARG A 34 24.74 5.63 -6.34
N ASP A 35 24.01 4.91 -7.18
CA ASP A 35 24.28 4.75 -8.61
C ASP A 35 23.34 5.61 -9.47
N TYR A 36 22.44 6.40 -8.84
CA TYR A 36 21.52 7.29 -9.53
C TYR A 36 22.26 8.30 -10.39
N GLN A 37 21.91 8.33 -11.68
CA GLN A 37 22.39 9.33 -12.62
C GLN A 37 21.26 10.33 -12.94
N LYS A 38 21.64 11.56 -13.31
CA LYS A 38 20.67 12.52 -13.87
C LYS A 38 19.93 11.90 -15.05
N GLY A 39 18.63 12.14 -15.13
CA GLY A 39 17.76 11.43 -16.07
C GLY A 39 17.34 10.03 -15.59
N GLY A 40 17.68 9.63 -14.37
CA GLY A 40 17.19 8.39 -13.76
C GLY A 40 15.69 8.43 -13.43
N TRP A 41 15.16 7.31 -12.93
CA TRP A 41 13.76 7.24 -12.49
C TRP A 41 13.60 7.81 -11.09
N LEU A 42 12.57 8.66 -10.92
CA LEU A 42 12.16 9.18 -9.62
C LEU A 42 10.83 8.56 -9.21
N LEU A 43 10.82 7.81 -8.11
CA LEU A 43 9.62 7.28 -7.51
C LEU A 43 9.06 8.29 -6.52
N VAL A 44 7.75 8.51 -6.54
CA VAL A 44 7.12 9.55 -5.71
C VAL A 44 6.00 8.95 -4.87
N GLY A 45 6.23 8.90 -3.56
CA GLY A 45 5.24 8.59 -2.54
C GLY A 45 4.30 9.76 -2.26
N ASN A 46 3.15 9.47 -1.64
CA ASN A 46 2.18 10.50 -1.30
C ASN A 46 2.62 11.31 -0.06
N TYR A 47 2.83 10.62 1.06
CA TYR A 47 3.35 11.15 2.32
C TYR A 47 3.79 9.98 3.22
N PRO A 48 4.75 10.18 4.13
CA PRO A 48 5.09 9.20 5.15
C PRO A 48 3.87 8.88 6.04
N ALA A 49 3.57 7.59 6.24
CA ALA A 49 2.52 7.17 7.16
C ALA A 49 2.89 7.56 8.60
N GLY A 50 1.96 8.13 9.37
CA GLY A 50 2.17 8.55 10.76
C GLY A 50 2.05 7.43 11.81
N GLY A 51 1.48 6.28 11.43
CA GLY A 51 0.99 5.32 12.42
C GLY A 51 -0.24 5.85 13.17
N THR A 52 -0.80 5.04 14.07
CA THR A 52 -1.83 5.50 15.02
C THR A 52 -1.17 6.19 16.21
N SER A 53 -1.94 6.90 17.05
CA SER A 53 -1.42 7.46 18.31
C SER A 53 -0.65 6.44 19.15
N ALA A 54 -1.14 5.20 19.24
CA ALA A 54 -0.46 4.13 19.98
C ALA A 54 0.92 3.76 19.42
N TYR A 55 1.10 3.85 18.10
CA TYR A 55 2.40 3.62 17.46
C TYR A 55 3.36 4.79 17.72
N LEU A 56 2.87 6.01 17.90
CA LEU A 56 3.72 7.17 18.21
C LEU A 56 4.27 7.13 19.64
N ASP A 57 3.54 6.51 20.56
CA ASP A 57 3.98 6.28 21.94
C ASP A 57 5.02 5.14 22.02
N GLN A 58 5.01 4.21 21.06
CA GLN A 58 5.93 3.07 20.97
C GLN A 58 6.35 2.83 19.52
N PRO A 59 7.24 3.69 18.96
CA PRO A 59 7.68 3.55 17.58
C PRO A 59 8.51 2.27 17.40
N GLU A 60 8.42 1.68 16.21
CA GLU A 60 9.30 0.58 15.82
C GLU A 60 10.77 1.04 15.77
N GLU A 61 11.69 0.16 16.14
CA GLU A 61 13.14 0.47 16.20
C GLU A 61 13.69 0.97 14.86
N THR A 62 13.22 0.41 13.76
CA THR A 62 13.56 0.83 12.39
C THR A 62 13.17 2.28 12.11
N ASP A 63 11.99 2.70 12.58
CA ASP A 63 11.54 4.07 12.43
C ASP A 63 12.32 5.03 13.34
N VAL A 64 12.60 4.63 14.59
CA VAL A 64 13.46 5.41 15.49
C VAL A 64 14.82 5.67 14.85
N HIS A 65 15.45 4.63 14.28
CA HIS A 65 16.74 4.76 13.63
C HIS A 65 16.67 5.63 12.37
N LEU A 66 15.67 5.42 11.51
CA LEU A 66 15.50 6.20 10.27
C LEU A 66 15.32 7.70 10.59
N TYR A 67 14.54 8.03 11.62
CA TYR A 67 14.41 9.41 12.09
C TYR A 67 15.68 9.95 12.73
N GLY A 68 16.43 9.10 13.43
CA GLY A 68 17.80 9.40 13.89
C GLY A 68 18.72 9.79 12.74
N CYS A 69 18.64 9.11 11.60
CA CYS A 69 19.37 9.47 10.38
C CYS A 69 18.93 10.84 9.82
N PHE A 70 17.62 11.13 9.79
CA PHE A 70 17.13 12.44 9.35
C PHE A 70 17.63 13.59 10.25
N ASN A 71 17.61 13.39 11.57
CA ASN A 71 18.13 14.37 12.53
C ASN A 71 19.65 14.53 12.37
N SER A 72 20.38 13.44 12.17
CA SER A 72 21.84 13.49 11.95
C SER A 72 22.20 14.26 10.68
N LEU A 73 21.43 14.08 9.60
CA LEU A 73 21.59 14.84 8.36
C LEU A 73 21.32 16.34 8.57
N ARG A 74 20.22 16.67 9.28
CA ARG A 74 19.84 18.03 9.63
C ARG A 74 20.92 18.76 10.45
N ASP A 75 21.51 18.06 11.40
CA ASP A 75 22.47 18.60 12.37
C ASP A 75 23.92 18.62 11.85
N ALA A 76 24.17 18.05 10.66
CA ALA A 76 25.49 18.06 10.04
C ALA A 76 25.95 19.49 9.70
N LYS A 77 27.15 19.83 10.17
CA LYS A 77 27.66 21.21 10.21
C LYS A 77 28.21 21.71 8.88
N ASP A 78 28.80 20.82 8.10
CA ASP A 78 29.45 21.11 6.82
C ASP A 78 28.93 20.20 5.70
N ASP A 79 29.30 20.52 4.47
CA ASP A 79 28.78 19.82 3.29
C ASP A 79 29.31 18.40 3.16
N ALA A 80 30.54 18.13 3.58
CA ALA A 80 31.11 16.78 3.58
C ALA A 80 30.38 15.85 4.56
N GLY A 81 30.11 16.35 5.77
CA GLY A 81 29.30 15.67 6.77
C GLY A 81 27.87 15.47 6.32
N ARG A 82 27.23 16.48 5.69
CA ARG A 82 25.89 16.33 5.12
C ARG A 82 25.84 15.27 4.04
N PHE A 83 26.82 15.25 3.14
CA PHE A 83 26.91 14.24 2.09
C PHE A 83 27.04 12.83 2.70
N LEU A 84 27.95 12.64 3.66
CA LEU A 84 28.11 11.36 4.35
C LEU A 84 26.81 10.91 5.05
N LYS A 85 26.16 11.81 5.81
CA LYS A 85 24.91 11.50 6.51
C LYS A 85 23.74 11.26 5.56
N PHE A 86 23.72 11.92 4.41
CA PHE A 86 22.72 11.67 3.38
C PHE A 86 22.89 10.29 2.74
N THR A 87 24.13 9.88 2.47
CA THR A 87 24.46 8.55 1.94
C THR A 87 24.10 7.45 2.93
N GLU A 88 24.51 7.57 4.20
CA GLU A 88 24.15 6.62 5.27
C GLU A 88 22.62 6.48 5.40
N MET A 89 21.91 7.61 5.44
CA MET A 89 20.46 7.66 5.52
C MET A 89 19.79 6.99 4.31
N SER A 90 20.30 7.25 3.10
CA SER A 90 19.75 6.70 1.86
C SER A 90 19.88 5.17 1.83
N GLU A 91 21.07 4.65 2.14
CA GLU A 91 21.32 3.20 2.20
C GLU A 91 20.45 2.53 3.26
N TYR A 92 20.33 3.13 4.45
CA TYR A 92 19.48 2.60 5.51
C TYR A 92 18.00 2.56 5.08
N TRP A 93 17.50 3.62 4.46
CA TRP A 93 16.11 3.68 4.00
C TRP A 93 15.83 2.68 2.89
N ILE A 94 16.69 2.57 1.88
CA ILE A 94 16.57 1.55 0.83
C ILE A 94 16.42 0.16 1.44
N ASN A 95 17.24 -0.17 2.45
CA ASN A 95 17.20 -1.46 3.11
C ASN A 95 15.92 -1.68 3.92
N ILE A 96 15.44 -0.69 4.68
CA ILE A 96 14.14 -0.81 5.37
C ILE A 96 13.02 -1.02 4.37
N GLN A 97 13.01 -0.25 3.28
CA GLN A 97 11.90 -0.26 2.34
C GLN A 97 11.69 -1.65 1.73
N LYS A 98 12.76 -2.45 1.56
CA LYS A 98 12.71 -3.84 1.12
C LYS A 98 11.80 -4.73 1.97
N SER A 99 11.63 -4.41 3.25
CA SER A 99 10.73 -5.12 4.15
C SER A 99 9.25 -4.80 3.89
N HIS A 100 8.95 -3.62 3.33
CA HIS A 100 7.59 -3.12 3.15
C HIS A 100 6.85 -3.82 2.00
N ARG A 101 5.52 -3.93 2.13
CA ARG A 101 4.66 -4.55 1.10
C ARG A 101 4.68 -3.77 -0.22
N ILE A 102 4.63 -2.44 -0.16
CA ILE A 102 4.73 -1.59 -1.35
C ILE A 102 6.00 -1.89 -2.15
N TYR A 103 7.12 -2.14 -1.47
CA TYR A 103 8.34 -2.51 -2.16
C TYR A 103 8.20 -3.88 -2.83
N LYS A 104 7.85 -4.90 -2.05
CA LYS A 104 7.79 -6.30 -2.51
C LYS A 104 6.84 -6.48 -3.69
N ASN A 105 5.71 -5.78 -3.69
CA ASN A 105 4.59 -6.04 -4.59
C ASN A 105 4.38 -4.95 -5.65
N VAL A 106 5.03 -3.79 -5.54
CA VAL A 106 4.88 -2.68 -6.50
C VAL A 106 6.23 -2.19 -7.01
N ILE A 107 7.13 -1.75 -6.13
CA ILE A 107 8.42 -1.16 -6.55
C ILE A 107 9.32 -2.23 -7.16
N ARG A 108 9.52 -3.38 -6.51
CA ARG A 108 10.40 -4.43 -7.02
C ARG A 108 9.97 -4.93 -8.41
N PRO A 109 8.69 -5.25 -8.68
CA PRO A 109 8.25 -5.60 -10.03
C PRO A 109 8.49 -4.50 -11.06
N LEU A 110 8.27 -3.22 -10.70
CA LEU A 110 8.57 -2.08 -11.56
C LEU A 110 10.06 -2.03 -11.91
N LEU A 111 10.95 -2.14 -10.91
CA LEU A 111 12.40 -2.10 -11.13
C LEU A 111 12.87 -3.29 -11.97
N GLN A 112 12.35 -4.50 -11.71
CA GLN A 112 12.66 -5.69 -12.48
C GLN A 112 12.24 -5.55 -13.95
N ALA A 113 11.03 -5.04 -14.22
CA ALA A 113 10.58 -4.81 -15.59
C ALA A 113 11.40 -3.73 -16.31
N GLY A 114 11.90 -2.74 -15.56
CA GLY A 114 12.77 -1.68 -16.09
C GLY A 114 14.26 -2.01 -16.16
N GLY A 115 14.66 -3.23 -15.77
CA GLY A 115 16.08 -3.60 -15.67
C GLY A 115 16.87 -2.70 -14.72
N LYS A 116 16.25 -2.20 -13.65
CA LYS A 116 16.85 -1.31 -12.67
C LYS A 116 17.08 -2.00 -11.33
N ALA A 117 18.10 -1.57 -10.61
CA ALA A 117 18.32 -1.88 -9.22
C ALA A 117 17.85 -0.75 -8.30
N ASP A 118 17.79 -1.03 -7.00
CA ASP A 118 17.38 -0.05 -5.98
C ASP A 118 18.29 1.19 -5.94
N HIS A 119 19.55 1.00 -6.29
CA HIS A 119 20.56 2.05 -6.30
C HIS A 119 20.51 2.93 -7.54
N ASP A 120 19.74 2.56 -8.58
CA ASP A 120 19.64 3.33 -9.83
C ASP A 120 18.53 4.39 -9.80
N ILE A 121 17.76 4.45 -8.71
CA ILE A 121 16.56 5.28 -8.60
C ILE A 121 16.64 6.24 -7.42
N ALA A 122 15.85 7.30 -7.50
CA ALA A 122 15.57 8.17 -6.38
C ALA A 122 14.12 7.98 -5.91
N PHE A 123 13.86 8.25 -4.64
CA PHE A 123 12.54 8.21 -4.06
C PHE A 123 12.31 9.45 -3.20
N ILE A 124 11.18 10.13 -3.37
CA ILE A 124 10.76 11.25 -2.51
C ILE A 124 9.27 11.14 -2.15
N ASN A 125 8.80 11.95 -1.21
CA ASN A 125 7.37 12.10 -0.92
C ASN A 125 6.87 13.48 -1.37
N LEU A 126 5.66 13.55 -1.94
CA LEU A 126 5.00 14.83 -2.29
C LEU A 126 4.72 15.72 -1.08
N PHE A 127 4.52 15.10 0.08
CA PHE A 127 4.46 15.78 1.34
C PHE A 127 5.42 15.08 2.29
N PRO A 128 6.59 15.69 2.59
CA PRO A 128 7.70 14.99 3.24
C PRO A 128 7.58 14.93 4.77
N PHE A 129 6.39 15.14 5.33
CA PHE A 129 6.16 15.11 6.77
C PHE A 129 5.12 14.05 7.11
N ARG A 130 5.30 13.39 8.27
CA ARG A 130 4.25 12.49 8.79
C ARG A 130 3.02 13.29 9.17
N CYS A 131 1.87 12.67 8.97
CA CYS A 131 0.57 13.23 9.33
C CYS A 131 -0.08 12.36 10.41
N LYS A 132 -0.62 13.01 11.45
CA LYS A 132 -1.29 12.37 12.58
C LYS A 132 -2.44 11.48 12.10
N ASP A 133 -2.55 10.29 12.70
CA ASP A 133 -3.58 9.28 12.40
C ASP A 133 -3.63 8.89 10.91
N ASN A 134 -2.50 8.99 10.20
CA ASN A 134 -2.39 8.80 8.76
C ASN A 134 -3.33 9.68 7.92
N ARG A 135 -3.82 10.80 8.47
CA ARG A 135 -4.72 11.71 7.77
C ARG A 135 -3.98 12.33 6.58
N ALA A 136 -4.61 12.32 5.40
CA ALA A 136 -3.99 12.92 4.23
C ALA A 136 -3.80 14.44 4.41
N PRO A 137 -2.66 15.02 3.97
CA PRO A 137 -2.45 16.46 4.00
C PRO A 137 -3.39 17.17 3.03
N SER A 138 -3.83 18.38 3.40
CA SER A 138 -4.69 19.21 2.56
C SER A 138 -3.96 19.69 1.30
N MET A 139 -4.71 20.15 0.28
CA MET A 139 -4.10 20.70 -0.94
C MET A 139 -3.25 21.95 -0.67
N ALA A 140 -3.62 22.78 0.31
CA ALA A 140 -2.80 23.91 0.72
C ALA A 140 -1.45 23.46 1.30
N MET A 141 -1.46 22.45 2.19
CA MET A 141 -0.23 21.87 2.75
C MET A 141 0.67 21.29 1.66
N ARG A 142 0.09 20.56 0.70
CA ARG A 142 0.82 20.01 -0.46
C ARG A 142 1.46 21.12 -1.29
N ARG A 143 0.73 22.20 -1.58
CA ARG A 143 1.24 23.34 -2.35
C ARG A 143 2.41 24.03 -1.65
N ASN A 144 2.34 24.17 -0.32
CA ASN A 144 3.44 24.75 0.45
C ASN A 144 4.67 23.82 0.46
N ALA A 145 4.49 22.51 0.70
CA ALA A 145 5.57 21.53 0.62
C ALA A 145 6.21 21.49 -0.78
N TRP A 146 5.39 21.62 -1.83
CA TRP A 146 5.86 21.67 -3.22
C TRP A 146 6.86 22.80 -3.45
N LYS A 147 6.46 24.03 -3.11
CA LYS A 147 7.30 25.23 -3.26
C LYS A 147 8.53 25.20 -2.37
N MET A 148 8.39 24.64 -1.18
CA MET A 148 9.45 24.61 -0.17
C MET A 148 10.59 23.67 -0.55
N VAL A 149 10.27 22.45 -1.01
CA VAL A 149 11.30 21.42 -1.19
C VAL A 149 11.08 20.48 -2.37
N VAL A 150 9.86 20.02 -2.63
CA VAL A 150 9.64 18.93 -3.59
C VAL A 150 10.01 19.35 -5.01
N GLN A 151 9.64 20.57 -5.42
CA GLN A 151 10.00 21.09 -6.74
C GLN A 151 11.53 21.14 -6.91
N GLN A 152 12.24 21.70 -5.92
CA GLN A 152 13.69 21.83 -5.96
C GLN A 152 14.37 20.45 -6.00
N GLN A 153 13.87 19.47 -5.26
CA GLN A 153 14.38 18.09 -5.32
C GLN A 153 14.22 17.49 -6.72
N ILE A 154 13.04 17.63 -7.33
CA ILE A 154 12.79 17.15 -8.69
C ILE A 154 13.72 17.85 -9.70
N ASP A 155 13.87 19.17 -9.59
CA ASP A 155 14.72 19.95 -10.49
C ASP A 155 16.20 19.54 -10.38
N ILE A 156 16.70 19.30 -9.16
CA ILE A 156 18.08 18.84 -8.91
C ILE A 156 18.29 17.43 -9.47
N LEU A 157 17.34 16.52 -9.22
CA LEU A 157 17.40 15.14 -9.69
C LEU A 157 17.30 15.05 -11.22
N SER A 158 16.56 15.98 -11.83
CA SER A 158 16.33 16.05 -13.27
C SER A 158 15.94 14.69 -13.87
N PRO A 159 14.89 14.03 -13.35
CA PRO A 159 14.52 12.68 -13.78
C PRO A 159 14.04 12.65 -15.23
N SER A 160 14.20 11.52 -15.92
CA SER A 160 13.54 11.30 -17.22
C SER A 160 12.09 10.85 -17.06
N ALA A 161 11.80 10.15 -15.96
CA ALA A 161 10.48 9.65 -15.61
C ALA A 161 10.19 9.86 -14.13
N ILE A 162 9.01 10.37 -13.83
CA ILE A 162 8.44 10.50 -12.49
C ILE A 162 7.33 9.46 -12.35
N ILE A 163 7.47 8.58 -11.37
CA ILE A 163 6.59 7.42 -11.17
C ILE A 163 5.85 7.59 -9.84
N ALA A 164 4.61 8.04 -9.92
CA ALA A 164 3.75 8.25 -8.77
C ALA A 164 3.22 6.92 -8.21
N LEU A 165 3.50 6.65 -6.94
CA LEU A 165 3.07 5.43 -6.26
C LEU A 165 1.66 5.58 -5.70
N GLY A 166 0.68 5.57 -6.61
CA GLY A 166 -0.75 5.62 -6.32
C GLY A 166 -1.44 6.83 -6.91
N LYS A 167 -2.75 6.69 -7.17
CA LYS A 167 -3.57 7.71 -7.86
C LYS A 167 -3.56 9.07 -7.17
N ALA A 168 -3.56 9.11 -5.84
CA ALA A 168 -3.54 10.36 -5.09
C ALA A 168 -2.23 11.15 -5.30
N ALA A 169 -1.09 10.45 -5.38
CA ALA A 169 0.18 11.09 -5.70
C ALA A 169 0.19 11.55 -7.17
N GLY A 170 -0.29 10.70 -8.08
CA GLY A 170 -0.36 11.00 -9.51
C GLY A 170 -1.20 12.25 -9.81
N HIS A 171 -2.37 12.38 -9.17
CA HIS A 171 -3.24 13.54 -9.34
C HIS A 171 -2.59 14.85 -8.85
N VAL A 172 -1.89 14.82 -7.71
CA VAL A 172 -1.20 16.02 -7.22
C VAL A 172 -0.02 16.37 -8.12
N LEU A 173 0.72 15.38 -8.61
CA LEU A 173 1.80 15.59 -9.57
C LEU A 173 1.30 16.17 -10.89
N SER A 174 0.18 15.68 -11.43
CA SER A 174 -0.37 16.22 -12.69
C SER A 174 -0.75 17.69 -12.57
N ASP A 175 -1.13 18.14 -11.37
CA ASP A 175 -1.52 19.53 -11.15
C ASP A 175 -0.31 20.45 -10.91
N PHE A 176 0.78 19.93 -10.32
CA PHE A 176 1.90 20.75 -9.85
C PHE A 176 3.15 20.65 -10.73
N TYR A 177 3.37 19.51 -11.39
CA TYR A 177 4.56 19.28 -12.19
C TYR A 177 4.35 19.77 -13.62
N SER A 178 5.23 20.67 -14.07
CA SER A 178 5.24 21.22 -15.43
C SER A 178 6.59 21.04 -16.14
N GLY A 179 7.42 20.12 -15.64
CA GLY A 179 8.73 19.82 -16.23
C GLY A 179 8.65 18.82 -17.39
N SER A 180 9.82 18.44 -17.91
CA SER A 180 9.93 17.61 -19.12
C SER A 180 9.91 16.10 -18.89
N ALA A 181 9.96 15.63 -17.63
CA ALA A 181 9.95 14.20 -17.35
C ALA A 181 8.59 13.59 -17.70
N SER A 182 8.57 12.35 -18.17
CA SER A 182 7.32 11.62 -18.34
C SER A 182 6.69 11.34 -16.97
N LEU A 183 5.38 11.58 -16.83
CA LEU A 183 4.66 11.33 -15.58
C LEU A 183 3.85 10.04 -15.71
N HIS A 184 4.17 9.07 -14.87
CA HIS A 184 3.53 7.77 -14.80
C HIS A 184 2.84 7.58 -13.46
N THR A 185 1.62 7.04 -13.45
CA THR A 185 0.90 6.77 -12.20
C THR A 185 0.67 5.29 -12.03
N LEU A 186 1.27 4.68 -11.00
CA LEU A 186 1.07 3.28 -10.66
C LEU A 186 -0.10 3.13 -9.68
N PRO A 187 -1.31 2.74 -10.12
CA PRO A 187 -2.42 2.51 -9.20
C PRO A 187 -2.12 1.33 -8.27
N ARG A 188 -2.17 1.60 -6.97
CA ARG A 188 -1.91 0.59 -5.92
C ARG A 188 -3.19 -0.10 -5.47
N SER A 189 -3.09 -1.37 -5.07
CA SER A 189 -4.14 -2.03 -4.31
C SER A 189 -4.16 -1.48 -2.86
N ASN A 190 -5.31 -1.49 -2.20
CA ASN A 190 -5.36 -1.17 -0.77
C ASN A 190 -4.44 -2.13 0.01
N GLY A 191 -3.48 -1.60 0.77
CA GLY A 191 -2.51 -2.38 1.54
C GLY A 191 -1.41 -3.07 0.72
N ASP A 192 -1.29 -2.76 -0.58
CA ASP A 192 -0.22 -3.23 -1.47
C ASP A 192 -0.05 -4.76 -1.52
N PHE A 193 -1.16 -5.52 -1.52
CA PHE A 193 -1.11 -6.99 -1.53
C PHE A 193 -0.75 -7.57 -2.90
N TYR A 194 -1.01 -6.84 -4.00
CA TYR A 194 -0.77 -7.31 -5.35
C TYR A 194 -0.61 -6.14 -6.32
N LEU A 195 -0.02 -6.43 -7.49
CA LEU A 195 0.09 -5.50 -8.60
C LEU A 195 -1.23 -5.45 -9.37
N THR A 196 -1.83 -4.26 -9.47
CA THR A 196 -3.12 -4.09 -10.19
C THR A 196 -2.90 -4.16 -11.71
N GLU A 197 -3.93 -4.54 -12.48
CA GLU A 197 -3.85 -4.53 -13.95
C GLU A 197 -3.48 -3.14 -14.51
N GLY A 198 -3.99 -2.07 -13.89
CA GLY A 198 -3.59 -0.71 -14.27
C GLY A 198 -2.10 -0.44 -14.04
N ALA A 199 -1.52 -0.96 -12.94
CA ALA A 199 -0.10 -0.82 -12.69
C ALA A 199 0.75 -1.67 -13.64
N LYS A 200 0.29 -2.87 -14.02
CA LYS A 200 0.95 -3.69 -15.03
C LYS A 200 1.00 -2.98 -16.39
N ASN A 201 -0.12 -2.40 -16.81
CA ASN A 201 -0.19 -1.65 -18.07
C ASN A 201 0.77 -0.45 -18.05
N GLU A 202 0.78 0.31 -16.97
CA GLU A 202 1.65 1.47 -16.83
C GLU A 202 3.14 1.09 -16.82
N ILE A 203 3.51 -0.01 -16.14
CA ILE A 203 4.86 -0.57 -16.17
C ILE A 203 5.25 -0.93 -17.60
N ASN A 204 4.36 -1.61 -18.34
CA ASN A 204 4.62 -1.97 -19.73
C ASN A 204 4.81 -0.74 -20.63
N GLU A 205 4.01 0.32 -20.45
CA GLU A 205 4.16 1.55 -21.24
C GLU A 205 5.47 2.29 -20.92
N LEU A 206 5.84 2.37 -19.64
CA LEU A 206 7.10 2.95 -19.18
C LEU A 206 8.32 2.20 -19.78
N THR A 207 8.27 0.87 -19.80
CA THR A 207 9.41 0.05 -20.27
C THR A 207 9.45 -0.09 -21.78
N LYS A 208 8.31 -0.12 -22.49
CA LYS A 208 8.26 -0.06 -23.96
C LYS A 208 8.86 1.24 -24.49
N SER A 209 8.57 2.36 -23.83
CA SER A 209 9.13 3.67 -24.21
C SER A 209 10.66 3.71 -24.04
N SER A 210 11.21 2.82 -23.20
CA SER A 210 12.65 2.64 -23.01
C SER A 210 13.25 1.58 -23.96
N ALA A 211 12.42 0.72 -24.54
CA ALA A 211 12.81 -0.47 -25.32
C ALA A 211 12.65 -0.28 -26.84
N VAL A 212 13.17 0.83 -27.38
CA VAL A 212 13.55 0.89 -28.81
C VAL A 212 14.79 0.02 -29.09
N GLU A 213 15.45 -0.54 -28.07
CA GLU A 213 16.42 -1.63 -28.27
C GLU A 213 16.19 -2.78 -27.28
N ASN A 214 15.59 -3.86 -27.80
CA ASN A 214 15.62 -5.23 -27.31
C ASN A 214 14.82 -5.58 -26.04
N ILE A 215 14.39 -6.85 -26.01
CA ILE A 215 13.76 -7.60 -24.90
C ILE A 215 12.21 -7.64 -24.98
N SER A 216 11.72 -8.50 -25.88
CA SER A 216 10.36 -9.05 -25.81
C SER A 216 10.28 -10.47 -25.20
N GLU A 217 11.36 -11.04 -24.66
CA GLU A 217 11.36 -12.44 -24.20
C GLU A 217 11.54 -12.67 -22.68
N ASN A 218 12.00 -11.69 -21.88
CA ASN A 218 12.34 -11.94 -20.46
C ASN A 218 11.17 -11.82 -19.46
N LEU A 219 9.98 -11.35 -19.86
CA LEU A 219 8.86 -11.16 -18.92
C LEU A 219 8.08 -12.46 -18.62
N LEU A 220 8.26 -13.52 -19.42
CA LEU A 220 7.59 -14.81 -19.23
C LEU A 220 8.41 -15.82 -18.39
N SER A 221 9.72 -15.63 -18.25
CA SER A 221 10.60 -16.53 -17.47
C SER A 221 10.64 -16.23 -15.96
N ALA A 222 10.49 -14.96 -15.56
CA ALA A 222 10.55 -14.55 -14.15
C ALA A 222 9.39 -15.08 -13.27
N SER A 223 8.32 -15.61 -13.89
CA SER A 223 7.23 -16.26 -13.18
C SER A 223 7.53 -17.73 -12.83
N HIS A 224 8.53 -18.35 -13.50
CA HIS A 224 8.87 -19.76 -13.32
C HIS A 224 10.13 -20.02 -12.49
N GLU A 225 11.00 -19.02 -12.29
CA GLU A 225 12.23 -19.17 -11.50
C GLU A 225 12.08 -18.94 -9.98
N LEU A 226 10.87 -18.63 -9.50
CA LEU A 226 10.56 -18.58 -8.06
C LEU A 226 10.50 -19.95 -7.37
N ALA A 227 10.96 -21.02 -8.02
CA ALA A 227 10.88 -22.39 -7.53
C ALA A 227 12.25 -23.09 -7.35
N LYS A 228 13.40 -22.43 -7.58
CA LYS A 228 14.68 -23.17 -7.62
C LYS A 228 15.81 -22.76 -6.68
N ASP A 229 15.77 -21.61 -6.02
CA ASP A 229 16.85 -21.26 -5.07
C ASP A 229 16.32 -21.12 -3.64
N GLY A 230 16.70 -22.06 -2.79
CA GLY A 230 16.28 -22.08 -1.39
C GLY A 230 16.85 -23.21 -0.55
N ASP A 231 18.10 -23.62 -0.80
CA ASP A 231 18.83 -24.55 0.07
C ASP A 231 19.37 -23.78 1.30
N PHE A 232 18.45 -23.27 2.15
CA PHE A 232 18.78 -22.72 3.47
C PHE A 232 17.56 -22.58 4.43
N ALA A 233 16.48 -23.32 4.21
CA ALA A 233 15.27 -23.19 5.04
C ALA A 233 14.57 -24.55 5.33
N GLN A 234 15.32 -25.52 5.83
CA GLN A 234 14.77 -26.85 6.19
C GLN A 234 14.00 -26.92 7.53
N SER A 235 13.73 -25.81 8.23
CA SER A 235 12.94 -25.86 9.48
C SER A 235 11.52 -25.29 9.42
N HIS A 236 11.07 -24.75 8.27
CA HIS A 236 9.71 -24.18 8.15
C HIS A 236 8.91 -24.67 6.94
N ALA A 237 9.40 -25.66 6.20
CA ALA A 237 8.77 -26.19 4.99
C ALA A 237 7.56 -27.12 5.24
N ALA A 238 7.22 -27.44 6.50
CA ALA A 238 6.09 -28.31 6.81
C ALA A 238 4.70 -27.63 6.74
N THR A 239 4.59 -26.34 6.39
CA THR A 239 3.31 -25.62 6.41
C THR A 239 2.93 -24.91 5.09
N ARG A 240 3.72 -25.07 4.01
CA ARG A 240 3.47 -24.38 2.73
C ARG A 240 3.06 -25.27 1.57
N GLN A 241 2.36 -26.36 1.87
CA GLN A 241 1.57 -27.10 0.89
C GLN A 241 0.09 -26.92 1.22
N THR A 242 -0.47 -25.76 0.89
CA THR A 242 -1.92 -25.57 0.84
C THR A 242 -2.29 -24.81 -0.42
N SER A 243 -2.72 -25.59 -1.40
CA SER A 243 -3.69 -25.31 -2.47
C SER A 243 -3.56 -24.00 -3.24
N ILE A 244 -3.33 -24.15 -4.54
CA ILE A 244 -4.04 -23.38 -5.57
C ILE A 244 -5.53 -23.53 -5.25
N SER A 245 -6.08 -22.60 -4.48
CA SER A 245 -7.49 -22.61 -4.12
C SER A 245 -8.29 -22.39 -5.40
N GLN A 246 -9.08 -23.38 -5.78
CA GLN A 246 -10.09 -23.22 -6.82
C GLN A 246 -10.92 -21.99 -6.46
N CYS A 247 -10.94 -20.98 -7.34
CA CYS A 247 -11.82 -19.84 -7.18
C CYS A 247 -13.27 -20.35 -7.16
N ILE A 248 -13.87 -20.41 -5.97
CA ILE A 248 -15.26 -20.83 -5.83
C ILE A 248 -16.15 -19.82 -6.54
N ASN A 249 -16.99 -20.32 -7.44
CA ASN A 249 -18.03 -19.54 -8.07
C ASN A 249 -19.21 -19.39 -7.09
N TYR A 250 -19.16 -18.35 -6.26
CA TYR A 250 -20.21 -18.05 -5.28
C TYR A 250 -21.58 -17.82 -5.92
N GLU A 251 -21.67 -17.31 -7.14
CA GLU A 251 -22.96 -17.14 -7.82
C GLU A 251 -23.63 -18.49 -8.05
N SER A 252 -22.89 -19.45 -8.63
CA SER A 252 -23.38 -20.81 -8.84
C SER A 252 -23.73 -21.51 -7.53
N LEU A 253 -22.86 -21.39 -6.51
CA LEU A 253 -23.09 -21.99 -5.19
C LEU A 253 -24.35 -21.44 -4.52
N LEU A 254 -24.53 -20.12 -4.48
CA LEU A 254 -25.65 -19.48 -3.81
C LEU A 254 -26.98 -19.78 -4.53
N LEU A 255 -26.98 -19.76 -5.87
CA LEU A 255 -28.15 -20.17 -6.67
C LEU A 255 -28.53 -21.64 -6.41
N LYS A 256 -27.55 -22.55 -6.39
CA LYS A 256 -27.75 -23.98 -6.06
C LYS A 256 -28.39 -24.17 -4.68
N LEU A 257 -28.06 -23.29 -3.73
CA LEU A 257 -28.57 -23.35 -2.36
C LEU A 257 -29.93 -22.66 -2.17
N GLY A 258 -30.52 -22.07 -3.22
CA GLY A 258 -31.86 -21.45 -3.16
C GLY A 258 -31.85 -19.95 -2.82
N PHE A 259 -30.69 -19.30 -2.87
CA PHE A 259 -30.60 -17.84 -2.82
C PHE A 259 -30.93 -17.22 -4.18
N GLU A 260 -31.40 -15.98 -4.16
CA GLU A 260 -31.47 -15.15 -5.36
C GLU A 260 -30.06 -14.84 -5.89
N LYS A 261 -29.99 -14.42 -7.16
CA LYS A 261 -28.73 -14.04 -7.81
C LYS A 261 -28.02 -12.96 -6.96
N PRO A 262 -26.78 -13.21 -6.49
CA PRO A 262 -26.07 -12.25 -5.65
C PRO A 262 -25.74 -10.98 -6.43
N VAL A 263 -26.12 -9.83 -5.88
CA VAL A 263 -25.74 -8.50 -6.39
C VAL A 263 -24.88 -7.80 -5.35
N ARG A 264 -23.72 -7.28 -5.77
CA ARG A 264 -22.78 -6.61 -4.87
C ARG A 264 -23.48 -5.44 -4.15
N GLY A 265 -23.33 -5.41 -2.83
CA GLY A 265 -23.86 -4.35 -1.98
C GLY A 265 -25.34 -4.50 -1.65
N MET A 266 -26.02 -5.51 -2.19
CA MET A 266 -27.43 -5.80 -1.90
C MET A 266 -27.55 -6.93 -0.88
N THR A 267 -28.70 -6.95 -0.20
CA THR A 267 -29.09 -8.07 0.66
C THR A 267 -29.34 -9.31 -0.18
N LEU A 268 -28.63 -10.39 0.13
CA LEU A 268 -28.84 -11.71 -0.39
C LEU A 268 -30.13 -12.27 0.20
N LYS A 269 -31.09 -12.58 -0.68
CA LYS A 269 -32.39 -13.13 -0.30
C LYS A 269 -32.40 -14.63 -0.51
N HIS A 270 -33.09 -15.35 0.37
CA HIS A 270 -33.31 -16.78 0.26
C HIS A 270 -34.81 -17.06 0.25
N CYS A 271 -35.26 -18.07 -0.51
CA CYS A 271 -36.69 -18.41 -0.65
C CYS A 271 -37.38 -18.75 0.69
N ARG A 272 -36.61 -19.18 1.71
CA ARG A 272 -37.08 -19.46 3.07
C ARG A 272 -37.04 -18.27 4.05
N GLY A 273 -36.71 -17.06 3.58
CA GLY A 273 -36.72 -15.85 4.43
C GLY A 273 -35.59 -15.75 5.47
N ILE A 274 -34.57 -16.59 5.34
CA ILE A 274 -33.44 -16.74 6.28
C ILE A 274 -32.36 -15.69 6.02
N PRO A 275 -31.45 -15.45 6.99
CA PRO A 275 -31.08 -14.11 7.43
C PRO A 275 -30.56 -13.21 6.31
N SER A 276 -30.92 -11.93 6.42
CA SER A 276 -30.44 -10.87 5.54
C SER A 276 -28.93 -10.69 5.68
N MET A 277 -28.17 -11.25 4.73
CA MET A 277 -26.73 -11.03 4.59
C MET A 277 -26.47 -10.11 3.41
N TYR A 278 -25.55 -9.16 3.50
CA TYR A 278 -25.15 -8.35 2.35
C TYR A 278 -24.03 -9.06 1.60
N TYR A 279 -24.27 -9.40 0.34
CA TYR A 279 -23.23 -9.96 -0.51
C TYR A 279 -22.27 -8.85 -0.92
N ASN A 280 -20.99 -8.98 -0.56
CA ASN A 280 -19.96 -8.05 -0.96
C ASN A 280 -18.79 -8.78 -1.61
N ARG A 281 -18.08 -8.04 -2.46
CA ARG A 281 -16.84 -8.48 -3.07
C ARG A 281 -15.80 -7.39 -2.92
N GLY A 282 -14.65 -7.77 -2.36
CA GLY A 282 -13.50 -6.91 -2.19
C GLY A 282 -12.83 -6.60 -3.51
N PRO A 283 -12.01 -5.54 -3.58
CA PRO A 283 -11.16 -5.26 -4.73
C PRO A 283 -10.18 -6.41 -5.05
N ASP A 284 -9.82 -7.22 -4.04
CA ASP A 284 -8.99 -8.42 -4.14
C ASP A 284 -9.77 -9.66 -4.64
N GLY A 285 -11.02 -9.47 -5.06
CA GLY A 285 -11.89 -10.53 -5.54
C GLY A 285 -12.48 -11.40 -4.43
N LYS A 286 -12.07 -11.24 -3.17
CA LYS A 286 -12.59 -12.02 -2.04
C LYS A 286 -14.05 -11.67 -1.77
N VAL A 287 -14.84 -12.70 -1.54
CA VAL A 287 -16.24 -12.57 -1.17
C VAL A 287 -16.35 -12.53 0.34
N TYR A 288 -17.12 -11.58 0.86
CA TYR A 288 -17.42 -11.45 2.29
C TYR A 288 -18.86 -10.98 2.46
N PHE A 289 -19.38 -11.18 3.67
CA PHE A 289 -20.78 -10.91 4.00
C PHE A 289 -20.87 -9.96 5.17
N THR A 290 -21.71 -8.93 5.04
CA THR A 290 -22.07 -8.08 6.18
C THR A 290 -23.37 -8.60 6.77
N VAL A 291 -23.42 -8.81 8.08
CA VAL A 291 -24.59 -9.38 8.77
C VAL A 291 -24.87 -8.60 10.05
N ARG A 292 -26.07 -8.76 10.64
CA ARG A 292 -26.38 -8.10 11.91
C ARG A 292 -25.68 -8.81 13.06
N LYS A 293 -25.11 -8.06 13.99
CA LYS A 293 -24.44 -8.62 15.18
C LYS A 293 -25.40 -9.46 16.05
N ALA A 294 -26.69 -9.13 16.07
CA ALA A 294 -27.71 -9.93 16.75
C ALA A 294 -27.87 -11.36 16.18
N GLN A 295 -27.32 -11.63 14.99
CA GLN A 295 -27.35 -12.94 14.34
C GLN A 295 -26.02 -13.69 14.51
N GLN A 296 -25.10 -13.21 15.34
CA GLN A 296 -23.75 -13.76 15.48
C GLN A 296 -23.73 -15.25 15.78
N ASP A 297 -24.65 -15.73 16.62
CA ASP A 297 -24.73 -17.12 17.04
C ASP A 297 -25.14 -18.09 15.91
N MET A 298 -25.61 -17.57 14.77
CA MET A 298 -25.88 -18.37 13.56
C MET A 298 -24.60 -18.74 12.80
N PHE A 299 -23.46 -18.09 13.10
CA PHE A 299 -22.21 -18.24 12.36
C PHE A 299 -21.18 -19.00 13.20
N SER A 300 -21.15 -20.33 13.07
CA SER A 300 -20.16 -21.18 13.75
C SER A 300 -18.72 -20.83 13.33
N MET A 301 -17.84 -20.65 14.32
CA MET A 301 -16.40 -20.39 14.11
C MET A 301 -15.64 -21.53 13.43
N GLU A 302 -16.24 -22.73 13.35
CA GLU A 302 -15.68 -23.87 12.61
C GLU A 302 -15.85 -23.74 11.09
N MET A 303 -16.77 -22.88 10.65
CA MET A 303 -17.11 -22.69 9.23
C MET A 303 -16.99 -21.23 8.79
N TRP A 304 -17.02 -20.29 9.73
CA TRP A 304 -16.97 -18.85 9.50
C TRP A 304 -15.80 -18.21 10.24
N ARG A 305 -15.27 -17.15 9.66
CA ARG A 305 -14.30 -16.27 10.29
C ARG A 305 -14.87 -14.86 10.38
N PHE A 306 -14.84 -14.28 11.58
CA PHE A 306 -15.03 -12.84 11.77
C PHE A 306 -13.81 -12.09 11.25
N VAL A 307 -14.04 -11.09 10.41
CA VAL A 307 -12.97 -10.25 9.87
C VAL A 307 -13.25 -8.78 10.19
N PRO A 308 -12.21 -7.93 10.25
CA PRO A 308 -12.40 -6.50 10.39
C PRO A 308 -13.36 -5.95 9.32
N PRO A 309 -14.14 -4.90 9.64
CA PRO A 309 -14.98 -4.18 8.67
C PRO A 309 -14.25 -3.90 7.36
N ARG A 310 -14.92 -4.17 6.24
CA ARG A 310 -14.34 -4.00 4.89
C ARG A 310 -14.88 -2.75 4.19
N GLN A 311 -15.99 -2.21 4.68
CA GLN A 311 -16.64 -0.99 4.19
C GLN A 311 -17.09 -0.13 5.38
N LYS A 312 -17.20 1.19 5.19
CA LYS A 312 -17.64 2.15 6.22
C LYS A 312 -19.00 1.78 6.86
N LYS A 313 -19.89 1.13 6.11
CA LYS A 313 -21.18 0.67 6.64
C LYS A 313 -21.00 -0.48 7.64
N ASP A 314 -19.99 -1.32 7.44
CA ASP A 314 -19.71 -2.49 8.29
C ASP A 314 -19.18 -2.06 9.67
N ASP A 315 -18.70 -0.82 9.81
CA ASP A 315 -18.26 -0.21 11.08
C ASP A 315 -19.44 0.14 12.02
N ALA A 316 -20.69 0.03 11.55
CA ALA A 316 -21.84 0.31 12.39
C ALA A 316 -21.89 -0.71 13.55
N PRO A 317 -22.18 -0.29 14.80
CA PRO A 317 -22.07 -1.14 15.99
C PRO A 317 -23.00 -2.37 16.01
N HIS A 318 -24.01 -2.38 15.13
CA HIS A 318 -24.98 -3.45 14.98
C HIS A 318 -24.68 -4.38 13.78
N LEU A 319 -23.56 -4.18 13.07
CA LEU A 319 -23.12 -4.98 11.94
C LEU A 319 -21.79 -5.67 12.23
N MET A 320 -21.53 -6.77 11.52
CA MET A 320 -20.26 -7.47 11.54
C MET A 320 -19.94 -8.05 10.15
N THR A 321 -18.66 -8.25 9.86
CA THR A 321 -18.22 -8.86 8.60
C THR A 321 -17.75 -10.29 8.82
N VAL A 322 -18.27 -11.21 8.01
CA VAL A 322 -17.93 -12.63 8.05
C VAL A 322 -17.48 -13.14 6.69
N GLU A 323 -16.57 -14.11 6.72
CA GLU A 323 -16.08 -14.84 5.56
C GLU A 323 -16.18 -16.35 5.86
N PRO A 324 -16.69 -17.19 4.96
CA PRO A 324 -16.60 -18.64 5.14
C PRO A 324 -15.13 -19.08 5.08
N LEU A 325 -14.77 -20.11 5.85
CA LEU A 325 -13.43 -20.69 5.78
C LEU A 325 -13.22 -21.38 4.42
N PRO A 326 -12.00 -21.34 3.85
CA PRO A 326 -11.71 -21.99 2.58
C PRO A 326 -12.10 -23.47 2.57
N GLY A 327 -12.87 -23.88 1.56
CA GLY A 327 -13.37 -25.26 1.42
C GLY A 327 -14.59 -25.59 2.30
N GLN A 328 -15.05 -24.67 3.14
CA GLN A 328 -16.24 -24.83 3.98
C GLN A 328 -17.45 -24.07 3.45
N GLU A 329 -17.36 -23.41 2.29
CA GLU A 329 -18.36 -22.46 1.80
C GLU A 329 -19.75 -23.07 1.71
N GLU A 330 -19.91 -24.23 1.06
CA GLU A 330 -21.22 -24.89 0.93
C GLU A 330 -21.78 -25.31 2.29
N LYS A 331 -20.94 -25.83 3.20
CA LYS A 331 -21.36 -26.23 4.55
C LYS A 331 -21.74 -25.02 5.40
N ALA A 332 -20.97 -23.95 5.29
CA ALA A 332 -21.19 -22.69 6.00
C ALA A 332 -22.58 -22.13 5.68
N PHE A 333 -22.95 -22.05 4.39
CA PHE A 333 -24.30 -21.61 4.01
C PHE A 333 -25.37 -22.61 4.44
N LYS A 334 -25.19 -23.92 4.24
CA LYS A 334 -26.17 -24.92 4.68
C LYS A 334 -26.44 -24.85 6.18
N SER A 335 -25.42 -24.63 7.00
CA SER A 335 -25.58 -24.49 8.45
C SER A 335 -26.52 -23.35 8.85
N ILE A 336 -26.48 -22.23 8.12
CA ILE A 336 -27.41 -21.11 8.31
C ILE A 336 -28.83 -21.50 7.87
N LEU A 337 -28.94 -22.23 6.75
CA LEU A 337 -30.23 -22.69 6.23
C LEU A 337 -30.91 -23.70 7.16
N ASP A 338 -30.12 -24.55 7.81
CA ASP A 338 -30.58 -25.62 8.70
C ASP A 338 -30.86 -25.09 10.12
N GLY A 339 -30.09 -24.10 10.59
CA GLY A 339 -30.31 -23.42 11.87
C GLY A 339 -31.39 -22.32 11.85
N GLY A 340 -31.90 -22.00 10.66
CA GLY A 340 -32.70 -20.81 10.34
C GLY A 340 -34.17 -20.80 10.76
N VAL A 341 -34.65 -21.77 11.53
CA VAL A 341 -36.01 -21.76 12.10
C VAL A 341 -35.91 -21.70 13.61
N ARG A 342 -35.60 -20.52 14.14
CA ARG A 342 -35.94 -20.15 15.52
C ARG A 342 -36.50 -18.72 15.46
N PHE A 343 -37.78 -18.63 15.83
CA PHE A 343 -38.64 -17.44 15.76
C PHE A 343 -38.05 -16.23 16.47
#